data_AF-A0A7C8DS77-F1
#
_entry.id   AF-A0A7C8DS77-F1
#
_cell.length_a   1.000
_cell.length_b   1.000
_cell.length_c   1.000
_cell.angle_alpha   90.00
_cell.angle_beta   90.00
_cell.angle_gamma   90.00
#
_symmetry.space_group_name_H-M   'P 1'
#
loop_
_entity.id
_entity.type
_entity.pdbx_description
1 polymer ?
#
loop_
_entity_poly.entity_id
_entity_poly.type
_entity_poly.pdbx_seq_one_letter_code
_entity_poly.pdbx_strand_id
1 'polypeptide(L)'
;MDSYKLYITNNLIAFLAIFLASVAMKYLSGFDAEIGSYLYLPIGAKILVFLLFGRQVLPGVMASCIFCGVVLFSSWGGNFAWGTIGAIMGALAPVISIGVMQWLKVANFSNLENIDFRHVLFLIFFTAIVHALSRFVIYAKSEVFNISPIDFLSHYLVGDMIGGIVVIWTVIRLLPLFVSTPKLDKV
;
A
#
# COMPACT_ATOMS: atom_id res chain seq x y z
N MET A 1 9.56 17.86 20.55
CA MET A 1 8.24 17.20 20.38
C MET A 1 8.34 15.83 21.03
N ASP A 2 7.47 15.51 21.98
CA ASP A 2 7.60 14.25 22.75
C ASP A 2 7.51 13.03 21.81
N SER A 3 8.34 12.01 22.04
CA SER A 3 8.45 10.82 21.17
C SER A 3 7.08 10.15 20.90
N TYR A 4 6.20 10.09 21.90
CA TYR A 4 4.85 9.54 21.75
C TYR A 4 3.95 10.38 20.84
N LYS A 5 4.08 11.72 20.86
CA LYS A 5 3.31 12.61 19.97
C LYS A 5 3.70 12.37 18.52
N LEU A 6 5.00 12.24 18.25
CA LEU A 6 5.50 11.93 16.90
C LEU A 6 4.98 10.57 16.41
N TYR A 7 5.02 9.54 17.26
CA TYR A 7 4.50 8.21 16.92
C TYR A 7 3.01 8.23 16.57
N ILE A 8 2.18 8.91 17.38
CA ILE A 8 0.74 9.06 17.15
C ILE A 8 0.49 9.83 15.85
N THR A 9 1.16 10.97 15.67
CA THR A 9 1.02 11.80 14.46
C THR A 9 1.40 11.03 13.21
N ASN A 10 2.51 10.29 13.20
CA ASN A 10 2.92 9.50 12.03
C ASN A 10 1.91 8.40 11.70
N ASN A 11 1.33 7.74 12.71
CA ASN A 11 0.29 6.74 12.51
C ASN A 11 -1.02 7.36 11.98
N LEU A 12 -1.40 8.56 12.44
CA LEU A 12 -2.55 9.30 11.92
C LEU A 12 -2.33 9.75 10.47
N ILE A 13 -1.13 10.23 10.13
CA ILE A 13 -0.76 10.57 8.75
C ILE A 13 -0.83 9.33 7.87
N ALA A 14 -0.27 8.21 8.32
CA ALA A 14 -0.32 6.95 7.57
C ALA A 14 -1.77 6.50 7.34
N PHE A 15 -2.61 6.61 8.37
CA PHE A 15 -4.02 6.29 8.27
C PHE A 15 -4.72 7.16 7.21
N LEU A 16 -4.54 8.48 7.29
CA LEU A 16 -5.17 9.46 6.40
C LEU A 16 -4.68 9.31 4.96
N ALA A 17 -3.38 9.08 4.74
CA ALA A 17 -2.81 8.90 3.41
C ALA A 17 -3.45 7.70 2.68
N ILE A 18 -3.59 6.57 3.38
CA ILE A 18 -4.21 5.36 2.83
C ILE A 18 -5.70 5.56 2.62
N PHE A 19 -6.39 6.21 3.55
CA PHE A 19 -7.82 6.50 3.43
C PHE A 19 -8.11 7.40 2.24
N LEU A 20 -7.37 8.50 2.08
CA LEU A 20 -7.52 9.42 0.96
C LEU A 20 -7.19 8.75 -0.38
N ALA A 21 -6.14 7.94 -0.45
CA ALA A 21 -5.83 7.15 -1.65
C ALA A 21 -6.96 6.17 -1.99
N SER A 22 -7.57 5.55 -0.98
CA SER A 22 -8.71 4.63 -1.14
C SER A 22 -9.95 5.35 -1.64
N VAL A 23 -10.24 6.53 -1.10
CA VAL A 23 -11.35 7.40 -1.53
C VAL A 23 -11.14 7.84 -2.99
N ALA A 24 -9.94 8.35 -3.32
CA ALA A 24 -9.60 8.77 -4.67
C ALA A 24 -9.76 7.62 -5.67
N MET A 25 -9.22 6.44 -5.35
CA MET A 25 -9.35 5.24 -6.17
C MET A 25 -10.81 4.89 -6.42
N LYS A 26 -11.65 4.86 -5.36
CA LYS A 26 -13.05 4.48 -5.45
C LYS A 26 -13.80 5.37 -6.45
N TYR A 27 -13.54 6.67 -6.46
CA TYR A 27 -14.19 7.60 -7.39
C TYR A 27 -13.59 7.58 -8.80
N LEU A 28 -12.30 7.25 -8.96
CA LEU A 28 -11.64 7.24 -10.26
C LEU A 28 -11.84 5.94 -11.05
N SER A 29 -11.92 4.80 -10.35
CA SER A 29 -11.84 3.47 -10.96
C SER A 29 -12.79 2.43 -10.37
N GLY A 30 -13.51 2.77 -9.29
CA GLY A 30 -14.30 1.80 -8.55
C GLY A 30 -13.44 0.78 -7.78
N PHE A 31 -14.12 -0.16 -7.13
CA PHE A 31 -13.49 -1.30 -6.46
C PHE A 31 -14.52 -2.42 -6.30
N ASP A 32 -14.15 -3.62 -6.73
CA ASP A 32 -14.88 -4.87 -6.49
C ASP A 32 -13.99 -5.82 -5.68
N ALA A 33 -14.51 -6.52 -4.67
CA ALA A 33 -13.69 -7.43 -3.88
C ALA A 33 -13.38 -8.75 -4.58
N GLU A 34 -14.30 -9.24 -5.42
CA GLU A 34 -14.20 -10.51 -6.15
C GLU A 34 -13.24 -10.39 -7.34
N ILE A 35 -13.25 -9.23 -7.98
CA ILE A 35 -12.44 -8.98 -9.19
C ILE A 35 -11.22 -8.13 -8.84
N GLY A 36 -11.40 -7.05 -8.07
CA GLY A 36 -10.35 -6.08 -7.76
C GLY A 36 -10.57 -4.73 -8.45
N SER A 37 -9.48 -3.99 -8.66
CA SER A 37 -9.45 -2.77 -9.46
C SER A 37 -8.14 -2.68 -10.21
N TYR A 38 -8.17 -2.25 -11.48
CA TYR A 38 -6.96 -2.01 -12.29
C TYR A 38 -6.16 -0.77 -11.86
N LEU A 39 -6.64 -0.01 -10.86
CA LEU A 39 -5.92 1.12 -10.29
C LEU A 39 -6.02 1.09 -8.77
N TYR A 40 -5.18 0.29 -8.10
CA TYR A 40 -5.25 0.16 -6.65
C TYR A 40 -4.31 1.14 -5.92
N LEU A 41 -4.69 2.43 -5.88
CA LEU A 41 -3.90 3.50 -5.24
C LEU A 41 -3.47 3.22 -3.77
N PRO A 42 -4.27 2.52 -2.92
CA PRO A 42 -3.88 2.31 -1.54
C PRO A 42 -2.54 1.59 -1.36
N ILE A 43 -2.12 0.73 -2.30
CA ILE A 43 -0.83 0.04 -2.17
C ILE A 43 0.35 1.02 -2.22
N GLY A 44 0.29 2.01 -3.11
CA GLY A 44 1.32 3.03 -3.24
C GLY A 44 1.38 3.92 -2.00
N ALA A 45 0.23 4.26 -1.42
CA ALA A 45 0.17 5.01 -0.17
C ALA A 45 0.79 4.22 1.00
N LYS A 46 0.52 2.91 1.10
CA LYS A 46 1.14 2.04 2.11
C LYS A 46 2.66 1.98 1.95
N ILE A 47 3.16 1.75 0.74
CA ILE A 47 4.59 1.73 0.46
C ILE A 47 5.21 3.07 0.86
N LEU A 48 4.63 4.18 0.42
CA LEU A 48 5.12 5.53 0.72
C LEU A 48 5.24 5.78 2.24
N VAL A 49 4.20 5.48 3.02
CA VAL A 49 4.22 5.77 4.46
C VAL A 49 5.23 4.88 5.20
N PHE A 50 5.47 3.65 4.74
CA PHE A 50 6.55 2.82 5.27
C PHE A 50 7.94 3.31 4.89
N LEU A 51 8.12 3.86 3.69
CA LEU A 51 9.40 4.48 3.29
C LEU A 51 9.66 5.75 4.11
N LEU A 52 8.64 6.58 4.34
CA LEU A 52 8.77 7.85 5.06
C LEU A 52 8.95 7.68 6.58
N PHE A 53 8.20 6.75 7.18
CA PHE A 53 8.11 6.66 8.63
C PHE A 53 8.65 5.35 9.20
N GLY A 54 9.01 4.38 8.37
CA GLY A 54 9.46 3.06 8.81
C GLY A 54 8.33 2.19 9.36
N ARG A 55 8.67 1.06 9.98
CA ARG A 55 7.70 0.04 10.44
C ARG A 55 6.79 0.50 11.59
N GLN A 56 7.14 1.59 12.26
CA GLN A 56 6.39 2.11 13.42
C GLN A 56 4.95 2.58 13.08
N VAL A 57 4.65 2.83 11.80
CA VAL A 57 3.29 3.24 11.37
C VAL A 57 2.37 2.07 11.03
N LEU A 58 2.85 0.82 11.19
CA LEU A 58 2.05 -0.37 10.91
C LEU A 58 0.67 -0.36 11.59
N PRO A 59 0.50 0.08 12.86
CA PRO A 59 -0.83 0.16 13.47
C PRO A 59 -1.79 1.10 12.72
N GLY A 60 -1.34 2.28 12.30
CA GLY A 60 -2.13 3.23 11.51
C GLY A 60 -2.49 2.68 10.13
N VAL A 61 -1.55 1.97 9.50
CA VAL A 61 -1.78 1.27 8.23
C VAL A 61 -2.85 0.18 8.38
N MET A 62 -2.75 -0.68 9.41
CA MET A 62 -3.73 -1.74 9.68
C MET A 62 -5.11 -1.15 9.99
N ALA A 63 -5.16 -0.12 10.86
CA ALA A 63 -6.40 0.57 11.21
C ALA A 63 -7.08 1.15 9.95
N SER A 64 -6.32 1.77 9.05
CA SER A 64 -6.86 2.31 7.80
C SER A 64 -7.36 1.23 6.85
N CYS A 65 -6.64 0.11 6.73
CA CYS A 65 -7.07 -1.01 5.89
C CYS A 65 -8.41 -1.61 6.38
N ILE A 66 -8.53 -1.81 7.69
CA ILE A 66 -9.77 -2.30 8.32
C ILE A 66 -10.90 -1.28 8.13
N PHE A 67 -10.64 -0.01 8.44
CA PHE A 67 -11.62 1.06 8.31
C PHE A 67 -12.12 1.22 6.87
N CYS A 68 -11.24 1.23 5.87
CA CYS A 68 -11.62 1.29 4.47
C CYS A 68 -12.43 0.05 4.04
N GLY A 69 -12.03 -1.15 4.50
CA GLY A 69 -12.76 -2.38 4.22
C GLY A 69 -14.21 -2.34 4.70
N VAL A 70 -14.44 -1.82 5.91
CA VAL A 70 -15.78 -1.71 6.50
C VAL A 70 -16.57 -0.54 5.92
N VAL A 71 -16.02 0.67 6.00
CA VAL A 71 -16.75 1.92 5.78
C VAL A 71 -16.81 2.31 4.31
N LEU A 72 -15.73 2.07 3.57
CA LEU A 72 -15.62 2.58 2.20
C LEU A 72 -16.01 1.53 1.16
N PHE A 73 -15.55 0.30 1.31
CA PHE A 73 -15.76 -0.75 0.31
C PHE A 73 -16.93 -1.67 0.67
N SER A 74 -17.23 -1.84 1.97
CA SER A 74 -18.23 -2.79 2.47
C SER A 74 -18.10 -4.18 1.82
N SER A 75 -16.86 -4.60 1.59
CA SER A 75 -16.53 -5.58 0.56
C SER A 75 -16.13 -6.94 1.16
N TRP A 76 -16.71 -7.29 2.30
CA TRP A 76 -16.33 -8.49 3.06
C TRP A 76 -17.40 -9.60 3.01
N GLY A 77 -18.45 -9.42 2.18
CA GLY A 77 -19.50 -10.43 1.99
C GLY A 77 -20.17 -10.87 3.30
N GLY A 78 -20.28 -9.96 4.28
CA GLY A 78 -20.81 -10.25 5.61
C GLY A 78 -19.85 -10.98 6.56
N ASN A 79 -18.65 -11.39 6.13
CA ASN A 79 -17.69 -12.09 6.97
C ASN A 79 -16.56 -11.16 7.48
N PHE A 80 -16.80 -10.57 8.65
CA PHE A 80 -15.87 -9.63 9.28
C PHE A 80 -14.50 -10.24 9.59
N ALA A 81 -14.45 -11.53 9.98
CA ALA A 81 -13.21 -12.20 10.35
C ALA A 81 -12.27 -12.34 9.14
N TRP A 82 -12.76 -12.92 8.05
CA TRP A 82 -11.98 -13.08 6.81
C TRP A 82 -11.62 -11.73 6.18
N GLY A 83 -12.55 -10.77 6.21
CA GLY A 83 -12.30 -9.40 5.77
C GLY A 83 -11.16 -8.73 6.53
N THR A 84 -11.15 -8.86 7.87
CA THR A 84 -10.10 -8.32 8.74
C THR A 84 -8.76 -8.99 8.48
N ILE A 85 -8.72 -10.33 8.35
CA ILE A 85 -7.49 -11.07 8.01
C ILE A 85 -6.93 -10.58 6.68
N GLY A 86 -7.78 -10.44 5.66
CA GLY A 86 -7.39 -9.89 4.36
C GLY A 86 -6.84 -8.47 4.44
N ALA A 87 -7.48 -7.60 5.23
CA ALA A 87 -7.03 -6.23 5.45
C ALA A 87 -5.65 -6.17 6.16
N ILE A 88 -5.44 -7.01 7.17
CA ILE A 88 -4.16 -7.13 7.88
C ILE A 88 -3.07 -7.63 6.94
N MET A 89 -3.33 -8.68 6.17
CA MET A 89 -2.35 -9.18 5.20
C MET A 89 -2.02 -8.15 4.13
N GLY A 90 -2.99 -7.36 3.70
CA GLY A 90 -2.76 -6.22 2.81
C GLY A 90 -2.01 -5.06 3.45
N ALA A 91 -2.01 -4.92 4.78
CA ALA A 91 -1.16 -3.96 5.50
C ALA A 91 0.28 -4.49 5.66
N LEU A 92 0.45 -5.81 5.77
CA LEU A 92 1.74 -6.46 5.96
C LEU A 92 2.52 -6.65 4.65
N ALA A 93 1.85 -6.72 3.48
CA ALA A 93 2.51 -6.99 2.21
C ALA A 93 3.72 -6.07 1.91
N PRO A 94 3.66 -4.73 2.09
CA PRO A 94 4.83 -3.88 1.91
C PRO A 94 5.94 -4.14 2.93
N VAL A 95 5.60 -4.44 4.19
CA VAL A 95 6.59 -4.70 5.26
C VAL A 95 7.34 -5.99 4.99
N ILE A 96 6.62 -7.05 4.59
CA ILE A 96 7.19 -8.33 4.16
C ILE A 96 8.13 -8.07 2.97
N SER A 97 7.66 -7.31 1.99
CA SER A 97 8.42 -7.01 0.77
C SER A 97 9.71 -6.25 1.06
N ILE A 98 9.65 -5.20 1.89
CA ILE A 98 10.82 -4.46 2.37
C ILE A 98 11.79 -5.42 3.09
N GLY A 99 11.27 -6.26 3.99
CA GLY A 99 12.08 -7.21 4.75
C GLY A 99 12.83 -8.22 3.87
N VAL A 100 12.14 -8.80 2.89
CA VAL A 100 12.73 -9.76 1.94
C VAL A 100 13.77 -9.08 1.06
N MET A 101 13.48 -7.89 0.51
CA MET A 101 14.45 -7.16 -0.31
C MET A 101 15.71 -6.76 0.46
N GLN A 102 15.57 -6.36 1.72
CA GLN A 102 16.70 -6.08 2.61
C GLN A 102 17.50 -7.35 2.91
N TRP A 103 16.82 -8.47 3.16
CA TRP A 103 17.46 -9.77 3.41
C TRP A 103 18.26 -10.26 2.20
N LEU A 104 17.72 -10.08 0.99
CA LEU A 104 18.38 -10.39 -0.27
C LEU A 104 19.42 -9.34 -0.70
N LYS A 105 19.64 -8.30 0.11
CA LYS A 105 20.57 -7.19 -0.16
C LYS A 105 20.28 -6.44 -1.47
N VAL A 106 19.02 -6.43 -1.91
CA VAL A 106 18.58 -5.69 -3.12
C VAL A 106 18.56 -4.19 -2.85
N ALA A 107 18.10 -3.78 -1.67
CA ALA A 107 18.06 -2.37 -1.26
C ALA A 107 17.99 -2.24 0.27
N ASN A 108 18.51 -1.13 0.81
CA ASN A 108 18.38 -0.80 2.23
C ASN A 108 17.37 0.35 2.45
N PHE A 109 16.09 0.02 2.58
CA PHE A 109 15.04 1.02 2.83
C PHE A 109 15.06 1.67 4.22
N SER A 110 16.00 1.31 5.10
CA SER A 110 16.20 1.99 6.38
C SER A 110 17.02 3.28 6.22
N ASN A 111 17.79 3.42 5.13
CA ASN A 111 18.44 4.66 4.73
C ASN A 111 18.12 4.94 3.25
N LEU A 112 17.32 5.96 2.99
CA LEU A 112 16.85 6.29 1.65
C LEU A 112 17.91 6.97 0.76
N GLU A 113 19.10 7.30 1.27
CA GLU A 113 20.16 7.99 0.52
C GLU A 113 20.56 7.29 -0.78
N ASN A 114 20.57 5.96 -0.79
CA ASN A 114 20.93 5.14 -1.96
C ASN A 114 19.71 4.52 -2.66
N ILE A 115 18.50 5.00 -2.36
CA ILE A 115 17.26 4.49 -2.94
C ILE A 115 16.87 5.37 -4.12
N ASP A 116 16.91 4.80 -5.33
CA ASP A 116 16.37 5.43 -6.54
C ASP A 116 14.96 4.91 -6.88
N PHE A 117 14.37 5.48 -7.93
CA PHE A 117 13.04 5.08 -8.40
C PHE A 117 12.96 3.60 -8.82
N ARG A 118 14.05 2.98 -9.28
CA ARG A 118 14.05 1.57 -9.70
C ARG A 118 13.93 0.63 -8.50
N HIS A 119 14.58 0.96 -7.38
CA HIS A 119 14.41 0.21 -6.14
C HIS A 119 12.97 0.29 -5.63
N VAL A 120 12.34 1.46 -5.72
CA VAL A 120 10.93 1.64 -5.33
C VAL A 120 9.99 0.93 -6.31
N LEU A 121 10.28 0.95 -7.61
CA LEU A 121 9.51 0.21 -8.62
C LEU A 121 9.55 -1.30 -8.36
N PHE A 122 10.73 -1.83 -8.07
CA PHE A 122 10.88 -3.24 -7.70
C PHE A 122 10.12 -3.57 -6.41
N LEU A 123 10.16 -2.68 -5.41
CA LEU A 123 9.36 -2.82 -4.20
C LEU A 123 7.85 -2.83 -4.49
N ILE A 124 7.36 -1.96 -5.39
CA ILE A 124 5.95 -1.97 -5.83
C ILE A 124 5.58 -3.32 -6.43
N PHE A 125 6.39 -3.83 -7.36
CA PHE A 125 6.09 -5.09 -8.05
C PHE A 125 6.10 -6.26 -7.09
N PHE A 126 7.10 -6.33 -6.22
CA PHE A 126 7.18 -7.40 -5.24
C PHE A 126 6.04 -7.33 -4.22
N THR A 127 5.70 -6.11 -3.78
CA THR A 127 4.54 -5.88 -2.90
C THR A 127 3.23 -6.29 -3.55
N ALA A 128 3.04 -5.98 -4.85
CA ALA A 128 1.86 -6.38 -5.60
C ALA A 128 1.71 -7.91 -5.65
N ILE A 129 2.80 -8.64 -5.89
CA ILE A 129 2.79 -10.11 -5.88
C ILE A 129 2.39 -10.64 -4.50
N VAL A 130 3.03 -10.17 -3.42
CA VAL A 130 2.73 -10.60 -2.05
C VAL A 130 1.28 -10.27 -1.68
N HIS A 131 0.81 -9.08 -2.03
CA HIS A 131 -0.55 -8.63 -1.74
C HIS A 131 -1.60 -9.44 -2.50
N ALA A 132 -1.47 -9.56 -3.82
CA ALA A 132 -2.43 -10.30 -4.66
C ALA A 132 -2.49 -11.79 -4.25
N LEU A 133 -1.34 -12.45 -4.06
CA LEU A 133 -1.31 -13.86 -3.66
C LEU A 133 -1.89 -14.08 -2.27
N SER A 134 -1.52 -13.25 -1.29
CA SER A 134 -2.07 -13.40 0.07
C SER A 134 -3.58 -13.21 0.08
N ARG A 135 -4.09 -12.19 -0.64
CA ARG A 135 -5.52 -11.92 -0.72
C ARG A 135 -6.27 -13.02 -1.44
N PHE A 136 -5.71 -13.55 -2.53
CA PHE A 136 -6.27 -14.69 -3.25
C PHE A 136 -6.41 -15.92 -2.34
N VAL A 137 -5.36 -16.31 -1.61
CA VAL A 137 -5.41 -17.48 -0.71
C VAL A 137 -6.47 -17.29 0.38
N ILE A 138 -6.58 -16.08 0.95
CA ILE A 138 -7.56 -15.79 2.01
C ILE A 138 -8.99 -15.85 1.46
N TYR A 139 -9.26 -15.26 0.30
CA TYR A 139 -10.62 -15.22 -0.27
C TYR A 139 -11.02 -16.56 -0.91
N ALA A 140 -10.08 -17.31 -1.48
CA ALA A 140 -10.34 -18.67 -1.95
C ALA A 140 -10.74 -19.60 -0.79
N LYS A 141 -10.11 -19.43 0.39
CA LYS A 141 -10.40 -20.22 1.58
C LYS A 141 -11.63 -19.76 2.36
N SER A 142 -12.05 -18.51 2.19
CA SER A 142 -13.16 -17.98 2.98
C SER A 142 -14.51 -18.53 2.53
N GLU A 143 -14.60 -19.04 1.30
CA GLU A 143 -15.85 -19.43 0.61
C GLU A 143 -16.89 -18.29 0.53
N VAL A 144 -16.46 -17.05 0.84
CA VAL A 144 -17.32 -15.85 0.82
C VAL A 144 -17.55 -15.38 -0.62
N PHE A 145 -16.59 -15.63 -1.50
CA PHE A 145 -16.57 -15.15 -2.88
C PHE A 145 -16.28 -16.31 -3.84
N ASN A 146 -16.96 -16.32 -4.99
CA ASN A 146 -16.68 -17.27 -6.06
C ASN A 146 -15.65 -16.66 -7.03
N ILE A 147 -14.37 -16.75 -6.67
CA ILE A 147 -13.31 -16.05 -7.40
C ILE A 147 -12.75 -16.88 -8.56
N SER A 148 -12.67 -16.27 -9.74
CA SER A 148 -11.85 -16.76 -10.86
C SER A 148 -10.38 -16.43 -10.59
N PRO A 149 -9.46 -17.41 -10.51
CA PRO A 149 -8.05 -17.13 -10.20
C PRO A 149 -7.38 -16.19 -11.21
N ILE A 150 -7.73 -16.33 -12.49
CA ILE A 150 -7.16 -15.53 -13.58
C ILE A 150 -7.64 -14.09 -13.47
N ASP A 151 -8.95 -13.89 -13.31
CA ASP A 151 -9.51 -12.54 -13.20
C ASP A 151 -9.03 -11.85 -11.93
N PHE A 152 -9.06 -12.56 -10.80
CA PHE A 152 -8.58 -12.05 -9.52
C PHE A 152 -7.11 -11.62 -9.59
N LEU A 153 -6.22 -12.52 -9.98
CA LEU A 153 -4.78 -12.22 -9.97
C LEU A 153 -4.43 -11.17 -11.02
N SER A 154 -5.06 -11.18 -12.21
CA SER A 154 -4.78 -10.17 -13.24
C SER A 154 -5.17 -8.76 -12.78
N HIS A 155 -6.34 -8.59 -12.18
CA HIS A 155 -6.79 -7.28 -11.71
C HIS A 155 -6.04 -6.82 -10.47
N TYR A 156 -5.86 -7.67 -9.46
CA TYR A 156 -5.14 -7.28 -8.25
C TYR A 156 -3.67 -6.99 -8.51
N LEU A 157 -2.98 -7.85 -9.27
CA LEU A 157 -1.55 -7.66 -9.54
C LEU A 157 -1.31 -6.41 -10.39
N VAL A 158 -2.03 -6.26 -11.50
CA VAL A 158 -1.91 -5.08 -12.38
C VAL A 158 -2.35 -3.82 -11.65
N GLY A 159 -3.46 -3.91 -10.92
CA GLY A 159 -3.99 -2.83 -10.11
C GLY A 159 -3.02 -2.30 -9.07
N ASP A 160 -2.39 -3.19 -8.33
CA ASP A 160 -1.38 -2.83 -7.33
C ASP A 160 -0.14 -2.22 -8.00
N MET A 161 0.32 -2.80 -9.11
CA MET A 161 1.49 -2.27 -9.83
C MET A 161 1.23 -0.84 -10.34
N ILE A 162 0.12 -0.63 -11.04
CA ILE A 162 -0.25 0.67 -11.60
C ILE A 162 -0.52 1.67 -10.46
N GLY A 163 -1.31 1.27 -9.46
CA GLY A 163 -1.65 2.12 -8.32
C GLY A 163 -0.42 2.54 -7.51
N GLY A 164 0.51 1.61 -7.28
CA GLY A 164 1.80 1.88 -6.67
C GLY A 164 2.63 2.91 -7.43
N ILE A 165 2.77 2.72 -8.75
CA ILE A 165 3.49 3.64 -9.63
C ILE A 165 2.85 5.03 -9.60
N VAL A 166 1.53 5.12 -9.78
CA VAL A 166 0.81 6.39 -9.84
C VAL A 166 1.01 7.21 -8.57
N VAL A 167 0.88 6.60 -7.38
CA VAL A 167 1.07 7.33 -6.12
C VAL A 167 2.51 7.81 -5.96
N ILE A 168 3.50 6.92 -6.14
CA ILE A 168 4.91 7.28 -5.97
C ILE A 168 5.32 8.37 -6.98
N TRP A 169 4.94 8.21 -8.25
CA TRP A 169 5.23 9.20 -9.28
C TRP A 169 4.59 10.56 -8.96
N THR A 170 3.32 10.55 -8.52
CA THR A 170 2.59 11.77 -8.14
C THR A 170 3.30 12.49 -6.99
N VAL A 171 3.71 11.77 -5.95
CA VAL A 171 4.43 12.35 -4.82
C VAL A 171 5.77 12.93 -5.25
N ILE A 172 6.57 12.20 -6.03
CA ILE A 172 7.86 12.70 -6.53
C ILE A 172 7.67 13.97 -7.38
N ARG A 173 6.59 14.03 -8.18
CA ARG A 173 6.33 15.17 -9.06
C ARG A 173 5.81 16.40 -8.32
N LEU A 174 4.98 16.22 -7.31
CA LEU A 174 4.32 17.30 -6.58
C LEU A 174 5.14 17.81 -5.39
N LEU A 175 5.95 16.96 -4.74
CA LEU A 175 6.71 17.32 -3.54
C LEU A 175 7.64 18.53 -3.76
N PRO A 176 8.35 18.69 -4.89
CA PRO A 176 9.15 19.88 -5.18
C PRO A 176 8.35 21.19 -5.27
N LEU A 177 7.03 21.15 -5.47
CA LEU A 177 6.19 22.35 -5.49
C LEU A 177 5.92 22.89 -4.09
N PHE A 178 6.03 22.04 -3.07
CA PHE A 178 5.72 22.37 -1.68
C PHE A 178 6.97 22.46 -0.81
N VAL A 179 8.09 21.90 -1.27
CA VAL A 179 9.37 21.90 -0.55
C VAL A 179 10.40 22.60 -1.43
N SER A 180 10.99 23.67 -0.91
CA SER A 180 12.14 24.33 -1.56
C SER A 180 13.33 23.37 -1.53
N THR A 181 13.63 22.73 -2.64
CA THR A 181 14.89 22.00 -2.80
C THR A 181 16.01 23.03 -3.00
N PRO A 182 17.12 22.96 -2.24
CA PRO A 182 18.33 23.71 -2.59
C PRO A 182 18.68 23.39 -4.04
N LYS A 183 18.98 24.41 -4.85
CA LYS A 183 19.46 24.20 -6.22
C LYS A 183 20.67 23.27 -6.12
N LEU A 184 20.55 22.08 -6.71
CA LEU A 184 21.73 21.29 -7.07
C LEU A 184 22.45 22.11 -8.13
N ASP A 185 23.48 22.85 -7.71
CA ASP A 185 24.44 23.45 -8.63
C ASP A 185 25.00 22.29 -9.45
N LYS A 186 24.66 22.30 -10.75
CA LYS A 186 25.22 21.35 -11.70
C LYS A 186 26.72 21.64 -11.76
N VAL A 187 27.52 20.72 -11.22
CA VAL A 187 28.96 20.64 -11.49
C VAL A 187 29.15 20.08 -12.90
#